data_AF-A0A349EQ53-F1
#
_entry.id   AF-A0A349EQ53-F1
#
_cell.length_a   1.000
_cell.length_b   1.000
_cell.length_c   1.000
_cell.angle_alpha   90.00
_cell.angle_beta   90.00
_cell.angle_gamma   90.00
#
_symmetry.space_group_name_H-M   'P 1'
#
loop_
_entity.id
_entity.type
_entity.pdbx_description
1 polymer ?
#
loop_
_entity_poly.entity_id
_entity_poly.type
_entity_poly.pdbx_seq_one_letter_code
_entity_poly.pdbx_strand_id
1 'polypeptide(L)'
;MASELRDITSDGCSLFPDGDVKDRKLWCECCFEHDIAYWRGGTEEERKSADAALRDCVLARTKNKALAELMYQGVRMGGQPIFPTWYRWGYGWKYGRGYAPVTQEEQLLVQEKLEAYREKHPQGYCHD
;
A
#
# COMPACT_ATOMS: atom_id res chain seq x y z
N MET A 1 -14.07 13.05 -18.20
CA MET A 1 -13.55 13.49 -16.89
C MET A 1 -12.35 12.60 -16.62
N ALA A 2 -11.13 13.08 -16.76
CA ALA A 2 -9.97 12.31 -16.33
C ALA A 2 -10.12 12.07 -14.82
N SER A 3 -10.08 10.82 -14.39
CA SER A 3 -10.02 10.44 -12.98
C SER A 3 -8.73 11.04 -12.41
N GLU A 4 -8.84 12.06 -11.56
CA GLU A 4 -7.66 12.69 -10.97
C GLU A 4 -7.09 11.74 -9.90
N LEU A 5 -6.03 11.02 -10.27
CA LEU A 5 -5.18 10.32 -9.32
C LEU A 5 -4.44 11.37 -8.48
N ARG A 6 -4.52 11.27 -7.16
CA ARG A 6 -3.74 12.13 -6.26
C ARG A 6 -2.31 11.62 -6.15
N ASP A 7 -1.39 12.48 -5.73
CA ASP A 7 -0.02 12.07 -5.45
C ASP A 7 0.01 10.98 -4.37
N ILE A 8 0.99 10.09 -4.46
CA ILE A 8 1.16 9.03 -3.48
C ILE A 8 1.58 9.61 -2.13
N THR A 9 1.02 9.04 -1.07
CA THR A 9 1.36 9.32 0.32
C THR A 9 1.50 7.99 1.03
N SER A 10 2.56 7.77 1.78
CA SER A 10 2.68 6.60 2.67
C SER A 10 2.69 7.07 4.11
N ASP A 11 2.08 6.27 5.00
CA ASP A 11 2.13 6.44 6.44
C ASP A 11 2.73 5.21 7.14
N GLY A 12 3.47 4.39 6.38
CA GLY A 12 4.04 3.14 6.86
C GLY A 12 2.95 2.10 7.04
N CYS A 13 2.92 1.43 8.18
CA CYS A 13 1.92 0.40 8.45
C CYS A 13 0.59 0.98 9.01
N SER A 14 0.29 2.25 8.75
CA SER A 14 -0.88 3.05 9.16
C SER A 14 -1.25 2.96 10.64
N LEU A 15 -1.93 1.87 11.03
CA LEU A 15 -2.42 1.59 12.40
C LEU A 15 -1.60 0.50 13.11
N PHE A 16 -0.49 0.08 12.52
CA PHE A 16 0.42 -0.93 13.04
C PHE A 16 1.84 -0.32 13.15
N PRO A 17 2.69 -0.76 14.09
CA PRO A 17 4.08 -0.32 14.13
C PRO A 17 4.83 -0.74 12.86
N ASP A 18 5.83 0.04 12.44
CA ASP A 18 6.70 -0.27 11.27
C ASP A 18 7.82 -1.29 11.57
N GLY A 19 7.94 -1.66 12.84
CA GLY A 19 8.96 -2.57 13.33
C GLY A 19 8.74 -2.92 14.80
N ASP A 20 9.63 -3.74 15.33
CA ASP A 20 9.58 -4.14 16.73
C ASP A 20 10.36 -3.16 17.63
N VAL A 21 10.50 -3.50 18.91
CA VAL A 21 11.19 -2.64 19.87
C VAL A 21 12.70 -2.54 19.64
N LYS A 22 13.31 -3.47 18.92
CA LYS A 22 14.75 -3.54 18.63
C LYS A 22 15.08 -2.88 17.30
N ASP A 23 14.23 -3.06 16.30
CA ASP A 23 14.32 -2.44 15.00
C ASP A 23 12.95 -1.87 14.61
N ARG A 24 12.81 -0.55 14.76
CA ARG A 24 11.57 0.19 14.52
C ARG A 24 11.19 0.29 13.05
N LYS A 25 12.05 -0.14 12.12
CA LYS A 25 11.84 -0.08 10.67
C LYS A 25 11.85 -1.48 10.04
N LEU A 26 11.87 -2.55 10.85
CA LEU A 26 12.08 -3.95 10.45
C LEU A 26 11.21 -4.42 9.28
N TRP A 27 9.98 -3.94 9.17
CA TRP A 27 9.07 -4.27 8.06
C TRP A 27 8.44 -3.03 7.41
N CYS A 28 9.00 -1.84 7.67
CA CYS A 28 8.54 -0.59 7.08
C CYS A 28 8.46 -0.68 5.55
N GLU A 29 9.52 -1.22 4.91
CA GLU A 29 9.56 -1.35 3.44
C GLU A 29 8.43 -2.24 2.91
N CYS A 30 7.99 -3.25 3.68
CA CYS A 30 6.86 -4.09 3.29
C CYS A 30 5.55 -3.29 3.27
N CYS A 31 5.37 -2.38 4.22
CA CYS A 31 4.18 -1.53 4.30
C CYS A 31 4.21 -0.42 3.25
N PHE A 32 5.38 0.17 2.96
CA PHE A 32 5.51 1.16 1.88
C PHE A 32 5.15 0.59 0.51
N GLU A 33 5.61 -0.62 0.18
CA GLU A 33 5.23 -1.30 -1.08
C GLU A 33 3.73 -1.66 -1.11
N HIS A 34 3.15 -2.00 0.04
CA HIS A 34 1.71 -2.25 0.17
C HIS A 34 0.90 -0.96 -0.04
N ASP A 35 1.36 0.16 0.51
CA ASP A 35 0.79 1.49 0.30
C ASP A 35 0.80 1.90 -1.17
N ILE A 36 1.88 1.63 -1.92
CA ILE A 36 1.92 1.88 -3.37
C ILE A 36 0.79 1.11 -4.07
N ALA A 37 0.60 -0.17 -3.74
CA ALA A 37 -0.46 -0.98 -4.33
C ALA A 37 -1.86 -0.46 -3.94
N TYR A 38 -2.03 -0.06 -2.67
CA TYR A 38 -3.30 0.46 -2.16
C TYR A 38 -3.64 1.85 -2.71
N TRP A 39 -2.64 2.70 -2.91
CA TRP A 39 -2.79 3.98 -3.58
C TRP A 39 -3.25 3.76 -5.03
N ARG A 40 -2.55 2.88 -5.76
CA ARG A 40 -2.85 2.51 -7.16
C ARG A 40 -4.25 1.92 -7.29
N GLY A 41 -4.69 1.09 -6.36
CA GLY A 41 -5.93 0.34 -6.48
C GLY A 41 -5.89 -0.68 -7.63
N GLY A 42 -7.08 -1.07 -8.11
CA GLY A 42 -7.24 -2.13 -9.10
C GLY A 42 -8.38 -3.10 -8.75
N THR A 43 -8.34 -4.31 -9.29
CA THR A 43 -9.34 -5.36 -9.03
C THR A 43 -9.23 -5.95 -7.63
N GLU A 44 -10.22 -6.75 -7.24
CA GLU A 44 -10.19 -7.46 -5.95
C GLU A 44 -9.06 -8.49 -5.88
N GLU A 45 -8.75 -9.15 -7.01
CA GLU A 45 -7.63 -10.08 -7.15
C GLU A 45 -6.28 -9.37 -6.98
N GLU A 46 -6.14 -8.17 -7.57
CA GLU A 46 -4.94 -7.34 -7.38
C GLU A 46 -4.80 -6.96 -5.89
N ARG A 47 -5.89 -6.61 -5.20
CA ARG A 47 -5.85 -6.36 -3.74
C ARG A 47 -5.40 -7.59 -2.98
N LYS A 48 -5.99 -8.75 -3.27
CA LYS A 48 -5.63 -10.01 -2.62
C LYS A 48 -4.15 -10.35 -2.84
N SER A 49 -3.63 -10.09 -4.03
CA SER A 49 -2.21 -10.27 -4.37
C SER A 49 -1.33 -9.32 -3.56
N ALA A 50 -1.69 -8.03 -3.49
CA ALA A 50 -0.97 -7.04 -2.70
C ALA A 50 -0.93 -7.40 -1.20
N ASP A 51 -2.07 -7.82 -0.64
CA ASP A 51 -2.17 -8.25 0.76
C ASP A 51 -1.30 -9.50 1.02
N ALA A 52 -1.29 -10.47 0.10
CA ALA A 52 -0.44 -11.64 0.19
C ALA A 52 1.06 -11.29 0.08
N ALA A 53 1.42 -10.32 -0.77
CA ALA A 53 2.79 -9.84 -0.89
C ALA A 53 3.27 -9.17 0.42
N LEU A 54 2.41 -8.39 1.09
CA LEU A 54 2.69 -7.85 2.43
C LEU A 54 3.00 -8.98 3.43
N ARG A 55 2.13 -10.01 3.49
CA ARG A 55 2.33 -11.18 4.36
C ARG A 55 3.69 -11.83 4.12
N ASP A 56 4.01 -12.10 2.87
CA ASP A 56 5.21 -12.85 2.49
C ASP A 56 6.47 -12.02 2.75
N CYS A 57 6.42 -10.69 2.53
CA CYS A 57 7.50 -9.77 2.88
C CYS A 57 7.73 -9.74 4.40
N VAL A 58 6.69 -9.56 5.21
CA VAL A 58 6.79 -9.54 6.68
C VAL A 58 7.33 -10.87 7.19
N LEU A 59 6.86 -12.00 6.66
CA LEU A 59 7.37 -13.32 7.00
C LEU A 59 8.86 -13.45 6.66
N ALA A 60 9.29 -12.96 5.49
CA ALA A 60 10.69 -13.01 5.09
C ALA A 60 11.60 -12.21 6.02
N ARG A 61 11.17 -11.02 6.47
CA ARG A 61 11.92 -10.11 7.36
C ARG A 61 11.97 -10.60 8.81
N THR A 62 10.85 -11.11 9.33
CA THR A 62 10.68 -11.39 10.77
C THR A 62 10.80 -12.87 11.13
N LYS A 63 10.62 -13.76 10.14
CA LYS A 63 10.40 -15.21 10.33
C LYS A 63 9.22 -15.55 11.25
N ASN A 64 8.34 -14.59 11.53
CA ASN A 64 7.19 -14.75 12.41
C ASN A 64 5.91 -14.95 11.60
N LYS A 65 5.51 -16.21 11.43
CA LYS A 65 4.30 -16.58 10.68
C LYS A 65 3.02 -16.01 11.30
N ALA A 66 2.93 -15.97 12.63
CA ALA A 66 1.74 -15.46 13.31
C ALA A 66 1.57 -13.95 13.07
N LEU A 67 2.66 -13.18 13.14
CA LEU A 67 2.66 -11.75 12.82
C LEU A 67 2.27 -11.49 11.37
N ALA A 68 2.89 -12.21 10.43
CA ALA A 68 2.61 -12.05 9.01
C ALA A 68 1.13 -12.32 8.69
N GLU A 69 0.57 -13.41 9.22
CA GLU A 69 -0.84 -13.75 9.03
C GLU A 69 -1.79 -12.75 9.70
N LEU A 70 -1.42 -12.25 10.90
CA LEU A 70 -2.20 -11.21 11.58
C LEU A 70 -2.29 -9.94 10.72
N MET A 71 -1.16 -9.48 10.17
CA MET A 71 -1.13 -8.31 9.29
C MET A 71 -1.96 -8.54 8.02
N TYR A 72 -1.83 -9.72 7.39
CA TYR A 72 -2.64 -10.10 6.24
C TYR A 72 -4.15 -10.01 6.53
N GLN A 73 -4.62 -10.64 7.60
CA GLN A 73 -6.04 -10.61 7.96
C GLN A 73 -6.50 -9.18 8.32
N GLY A 74 -5.64 -8.41 8.98
CA GLY A 74 -5.88 -7.00 9.28
C GLY A 74 -6.17 -6.18 8.02
N VAL A 75 -5.32 -6.24 7.01
CA VAL A 75 -5.50 -5.48 5.75
C VAL A 75 -6.67 -6.04 4.92
N ARG A 76 -6.90 -7.36 4.92
CA ARG A 76 -8.07 -7.97 4.27
C ARG A 76 -9.37 -7.42 4.82
N MET A 77 -9.47 -7.25 6.14
CA MET A 77 -10.69 -6.75 6.76
C MET A 77 -10.80 -5.22 6.69
N GLY A 78 -9.75 -4.48 7.05
CA GLY A 78 -9.79 -3.03 7.23
C GLY A 78 -9.53 -2.21 5.96
N GLY A 79 -8.90 -2.79 4.94
CA GLY A 79 -8.43 -2.08 3.74
C GLY A 79 -9.43 -1.98 2.58
N GLN A 80 -10.70 -2.31 2.79
CA GLN A 80 -11.69 -2.37 1.71
C GLN A 80 -12.03 -0.98 1.14
N PRO A 81 -12.33 -0.87 -0.17
CA PRO A 81 -12.57 0.43 -0.82
C PRO A 81 -13.87 1.12 -0.37
N ILE A 82 -14.79 0.40 0.28
CA ILE A 82 -16.05 0.92 0.83
C ILE A 82 -15.87 1.61 2.18
N PHE A 83 -14.71 1.45 2.84
CA PHE A 83 -14.48 2.14 4.09
C PHE A 83 -13.94 3.55 3.85
N PRO A 84 -14.42 4.56 4.59
CA PRO A 84 -13.96 5.94 4.47
C PRO A 84 -12.62 6.15 5.19
N THR A 85 -11.67 5.22 5.04
CA THR A 85 -10.33 5.31 5.62
C THR A 85 -9.34 5.91 4.61
N TRP A 86 -8.30 6.58 5.11
CA TRP A 86 -7.27 7.17 4.26
C TRP A 86 -6.38 6.11 3.60
N TYR A 87 -6.23 4.93 4.22
CA TYR A 87 -5.48 3.77 3.74
C TYR A 87 -6.34 2.74 2.97
N ARG A 88 -7.56 3.07 2.53
CA ARG A 88 -8.42 2.12 1.80
C ARG A 88 -7.83 1.72 0.45
N TRP A 89 -8.24 0.58 -0.11
CA TRP A 89 -7.93 0.23 -1.49
C TRP A 89 -8.36 1.32 -2.48
N GLY A 90 -7.45 1.72 -3.36
CA GLY A 90 -7.63 2.81 -4.31
C GLY A 90 -7.64 4.19 -3.66
N TYR A 91 -6.94 4.40 -2.54
CA TYR A 91 -6.98 5.69 -1.85
C TYR A 91 -6.38 6.84 -2.65
N GLY A 92 -5.58 6.60 -3.68
CA GLY A 92 -5.12 7.65 -4.59
C GLY A 92 -6.26 8.30 -5.36
N TRP A 93 -7.33 7.55 -5.61
CA TRP A 93 -8.48 7.98 -6.39
C TRP A 93 -9.55 8.64 -5.54
N LYS A 94 -10.49 9.34 -6.19
CA LYS A 94 -11.71 9.81 -5.53
C LYS A 94 -12.45 8.63 -4.90
N TYR A 95 -13.02 8.87 -3.72
CA TYR A 95 -13.84 7.87 -3.03
C TYR A 95 -14.96 7.34 -3.94
N GLY A 96 -15.24 6.04 -3.85
CA GLY A 96 -16.22 5.36 -4.70
C GLY A 96 -15.66 4.65 -5.93
N ARG A 97 -14.33 4.66 -6.18
CA ARG A 97 -13.72 3.89 -7.27
C ARG A 97 -13.98 2.38 -7.17
N GLY A 98 -14.00 1.83 -5.95
CA GLY A 98 -14.19 0.39 -5.75
C GLY A 98 -13.03 -0.44 -6.31
N TYR A 99 -13.35 -1.63 -6.82
CA TYR A 99 -12.39 -2.57 -7.42
C TYR A 99 -12.25 -2.38 -8.94
N ALA A 100 -12.25 -1.14 -9.42
CA ALA A 100 -12.15 -0.85 -10.84
C ALA A 100 -10.72 -1.11 -11.35
N PRO A 101 -10.54 -1.88 -12.46
CA PRO A 101 -9.25 -2.04 -13.11
C PRO A 101 -8.60 -0.69 -13.42
N VAL A 102 -7.27 -0.64 -13.37
CA VAL A 102 -6.50 0.54 -13.82
C VAL A 102 -6.36 0.45 -15.34
N THR A 103 -6.84 1.45 -16.08
CA THR A 103 -6.70 1.47 -17.55
C THR A 103 -5.26 1.72 -17.97
N GLN A 104 -4.95 1.52 -19.25
CA GLN A 104 -3.60 1.79 -19.77
C GLN A 104 -3.21 3.28 -19.63
N GLU A 105 -4.16 4.20 -19.83
CA GLU A 105 -3.96 5.64 -19.64
C GLU A 105 -3.73 5.99 -18.16
N GLU A 106 -4.52 5.40 -17.26
CA GLU A 106 -4.34 5.57 -15.81
C GLU A 106 -3.02 4.97 -15.33
N GLN A 107 -2.55 3.87 -15.95
CA GLN A 107 -1.28 3.26 -15.61
C GLN A 107 -0.10 4.17 -15.95
N LEU A 108 -0.19 5.00 -17.00
CA LEU A 108 0.82 6.03 -17.30
C LEU A 108 0.85 7.10 -16.20
N LEU A 109 -0.32 7.56 -15.75
CA LEU A 109 -0.43 8.52 -14.65
C LEU A 109 0.10 7.97 -13.32
N VAL A 110 -0.12 6.67 -13.07
CA VAL A 110 0.46 5.96 -11.92
C VAL A 110 1.99 6.00 -11.98
N GLN A 111 2.59 5.72 -13.14
CA GLN A 111 4.05 5.74 -13.27
C GLN A 111 4.63 7.13 -13.10
N GLU A 112 4.04 8.14 -13.76
CA GLU A 112 4.47 9.54 -13.64
C GLU A 112 4.52 10.00 -12.17
N LYS A 113 3.49 9.67 -11.38
CA LYS A 113 3.43 10.05 -9.97
C LYS A 113 4.40 9.27 -9.09
N LEU A 114 4.66 8.00 -9.41
CA LEU A 114 5.68 7.21 -8.70
C LEU A 114 7.09 7.74 -8.99
N GLU A 115 7.38 8.10 -10.23
CA GLU A 115 8.65 8.73 -10.61
C GLU A 115 8.84 10.05 -9.85
N ALA A 116 7.83 10.94 -9.90
CA ALA A 116 7.86 12.20 -9.15
C ALA A 116 8.01 12.00 -7.63
N TYR A 117 7.43 10.94 -7.06
CA TYR A 117 7.61 10.62 -5.64
C TYR A 117 9.06 10.19 -5.35
N ARG A 118 9.65 9.31 -6.18
CA ARG A 118 11.01 8.83 -6.01
C ARG A 118 12.05 9.93 -6.14
N GLU A 119 11.83 10.88 -7.05
CA GLU A 119 12.71 12.06 -7.18
C GLU A 119 12.72 12.92 -5.90
N LYS A 120 11.57 13.05 -5.24
CA LYS A 120 11.43 13.82 -3.99
C LYS A 120 11.92 13.05 -2.76
N HIS A 121 11.89 11.71 -2.80
CA HIS A 121 12.26 10.83 -1.69
C HIS A 121 13.32 9.81 -2.14
N PRO A 122 14.57 10.25 -2.40
CA PRO A 122 15.61 9.38 -2.97
C PRO A 122 16.02 8.23 -2.07
N GLN A 123 15.81 8.34 -0.75
CA GLN A 123 16.06 7.25 0.20
C GLN A 123 14.80 6.41 0.46
N GLY A 124 13.63 6.87 -0.02
CA GLY A 124 12.33 6.23 0.22
C GLY A 124 11.79 6.48 1.63
N TYR A 125 10.49 6.23 1.79
CA TYR A 125 9.72 6.53 3.01
C TYR A 125 10.38 6.03 4.30
N CYS A 126 10.96 4.83 4.26
CA CYS A 126 11.49 4.17 5.44
C CYS A 126 12.88 4.63 5.85
N HIS A 127 13.55 5.48 5.08
CA HIS A 127 14.91 5.95 5.36
C HIS A 127 14.98 7.46 5.61
N ASP A 128 13.85 8.15 5.44
CA ASP A 128 13.67 9.54 5.85
C ASP A 128 13.55 9.69 7.39
#